data_AF-A0A4Q6AD90-F1
#
_entry.id   AF-A0A4Q6AD90-F1
#
_cell.length_a   1.000
_cell.length_b   1.000
_cell.length_c   1.000
_cell.angle_alpha   90.00
_cell.angle_beta   90.00
_cell.angle_gamma   90.00
#
_symmetry.space_group_name_H-M   'P 1'
#
loop_
_entity.id
_entity.type
_entity.pdbx_description
1 polymer ?
#
loop_
_entity_poly.entity_id
_entity_poly.type
_entity_poly.pdbx_seq_one_letter_code
_entity_poly.pdbx_strand_id
1 'polypeptide(L)'
;MPMMLWTNSINQIQLMKILLVCLVMAACSITPYYTNAQSAAPAAKTLNEKEAELVSDLMASNMYQLMLLKLAVANSQSQELRKAVTTMMVDHQRMDARLTTLANQANLGTNSEKRDKYT
;
A
#
# COMPACT_ATOMS: atom_id res chain seq x y z
N MET A 1 -30.24 5.94 37.12
CA MET A 1 -29.58 4.99 36.21
C MET A 1 -28.67 5.76 35.24
N PRO A 2 -27.35 5.85 35.46
CA PRO A 2 -26.41 6.46 34.52
C PRO A 2 -25.53 5.37 33.89
N MET A 3 -25.83 4.95 32.66
CA MET A 3 -25.03 3.92 31.97
C MET A 3 -24.96 4.19 30.46
N MET A 4 -24.68 5.44 30.07
CA MET A 4 -24.57 5.82 28.64
C MET A 4 -23.37 6.74 28.30
N LEU A 5 -22.38 6.90 29.18
CA LEU A 5 -21.23 7.78 28.90
C LEU A 5 -19.90 7.05 28.66
N TRP A 6 -19.84 5.72 28.82
CA TRP A 6 -18.57 4.99 28.78
C TRP A 6 -18.18 4.43 27.39
N THR A 7 -19.14 4.20 26.50
CA THR A 7 -18.89 3.59 25.18
C THR A 7 -18.31 4.57 24.15
N ASN A 8 -18.55 5.89 24.31
CA ASN A 8 -17.99 6.90 23.42
C ASN A 8 -16.47 7.09 23.59
N SER A 9 -15.95 6.89 24.80
CA SER A 9 -14.52 7.06 25.11
C SER A 9 -13.65 5.96 24.50
N ILE A 10 -14.17 4.74 24.40
CA ILE A 10 -13.43 3.58 23.87
C ILE A 10 -13.25 3.70 22.34
N ASN A 11 -14.27 4.17 21.63
CA ASN A 11 -14.20 4.41 20.18
C ASN A 11 -13.24 5.56 19.82
N GLN A 12 -13.20 6.61 20.65
CA GLN A 12 -12.28 7.75 20.48
C GLN A 12 -10.80 7.33 20.62
N ILE A 13 -10.49 6.44 21.57
CA ILE A 13 -9.12 5.96 21.79
C ILE A 13 -8.64 5.07 20.62
N GLN A 14 -9.52 4.27 20.03
CA GLN A 14 -9.18 3.45 18.86
C GLN A 14 -8.95 4.30 17.61
N LEU A 15 -9.77 5.34 17.40
CA LEU A 15 -9.61 6.31 16.31
C LEU A 15 -8.29 7.10 16.42
N MET A 16 -7.90 7.54 17.62
CA MET A 16 -6.61 8.23 17.82
C MET A 16 -5.39 7.36 17.47
N LYS A 17 -5.45 6.06 17.79
CA LYS A 17 -4.35 5.12 17.49
C LYS A 17 -4.17 4.91 15.98
N ILE A 18 -5.27 4.80 15.24
CA ILE A 18 -5.25 4.69 13.78
C ILE A 18 -4.68 5.97 13.16
N LEU A 19 -5.09 7.14 13.66
CA LEU A 19 -4.63 8.43 13.16
C LEU A 19 -3.12 8.66 13.40
N LEU A 20 -2.60 8.16 14.52
CA LEU A 20 -1.17 8.23 14.85
C LEU A 20 -0.32 7.33 13.93
N VAL A 21 -0.81 6.13 13.58
CA VAL A 21 -0.11 5.24 12.63
C VAL A 21 -0.06 5.85 11.23
N CYS A 22 -1.11 6.54 10.79
CA CYS A 22 -1.12 7.24 9.51
C CYS A 22 -0.12 8.41 9.46
N LEU A 23 0.08 9.13 10.58
CA LEU A 23 1.04 10.24 10.67
C LEU A 23 2.50 9.78 10.61
N VAL A 24 2.82 8.63 11.20
CA VAL A 24 4.19 8.08 11.15
C VAL A 24 4.54 7.59 9.74
N MET A 25 3.57 7.05 8.98
CA MET A 25 3.77 6.63 7.59
C MET A 25 4.03 7.82 6.64
N ALA A 26 3.44 8.99 6.92
CA ALA A 26 3.66 10.21 6.13
C ALA A 26 5.05 10.85 6.35
N ALA A 27 5.71 10.54 7.47
CA ALA A 27 7.05 11.08 7.78
C ALA A 27 8.18 10.36 7.02
N CYS A 28 7.95 9.14 6.51
CA CYS A 28 8.98 8.38 5.78
C CYS A 28 9.12 8.75 4.30
N SER A 29 8.30 9.67 3.76
CA SER A 29 8.26 9.98 2.33
C SER A 29 9.05 11.22 1.88
N ILE A 30 9.85 11.86 2.74
CA ILE A 30 10.63 13.05 2.35
C ILE A 30 12.13 12.75 2.40
N THR A 31 12.64 12.24 1.29
CA THR A 31 14.04 12.44 0.88
C THR A 31 14.03 12.96 -0.56
N PRO A 32 14.43 14.22 -0.81
CA PRO A 32 14.52 14.74 -2.17
C PRO A 32 15.89 14.36 -2.72
N TYR A 33 15.98 13.20 -3.39
CA TYR A 33 17.15 12.90 -4.21
C TYR A 33 16.90 13.42 -5.62
N TYR A 34 17.24 14.69 -5.84
CA TYR A 34 17.57 15.19 -7.17
C TYR A 34 19.04 14.90 -7.43
N THR A 35 19.33 13.91 -8.27
CA THR A 35 20.58 13.86 -9.01
C THR A 35 20.30 13.37 -10.43
N ASN A 36 20.62 14.22 -11.40
CA ASN A 36 20.73 13.84 -12.80
C ASN A 36 21.88 12.82 -12.91
N ALA A 37 21.56 11.56 -13.16
CA ALA A 37 22.56 10.55 -13.50
C ALA A 37 22.10 9.78 -14.73
N GLN A 38 22.91 9.96 -15.80
CA GLN A 38 23.08 9.11 -16.98
C GLN A 38 22.13 7.91 -17.11
N SER A 39 21.40 7.91 -18.23
CA SER A 39 20.62 6.79 -18.74
C SER A 39 21.56 5.63 -19.11
N ALA A 40 22.03 4.89 -18.11
CA ALA A 40 22.33 3.48 -18.26
C ALA A 40 20.98 2.77 -18.11
N ALA A 41 20.62 1.90 -19.07
CA ALA A 41 19.52 0.97 -18.86
C ALA A 41 19.73 0.32 -17.48
N PRO A 42 18.73 0.33 -16.58
CA PRO A 42 18.91 -0.14 -15.23
C PRO A 42 19.43 -1.57 -15.31
N ALA A 43 20.64 -1.81 -14.78
CA ALA A 43 21.18 -3.14 -14.66
C ALA A 43 20.09 -4.02 -14.04
N ALA A 44 19.72 -5.11 -14.73
CA ALA A 44 18.65 -5.99 -14.28
C ALA A 44 18.92 -6.35 -12.82
N LYS A 45 18.05 -5.89 -11.92
CA LYS A 45 18.23 -6.13 -10.50
C LYS A 45 17.87 -7.59 -10.26
N THR A 46 18.87 -8.45 -10.16
CA THR A 46 18.66 -9.86 -9.82
C THR A 46 18.16 -9.92 -8.38
N LEU A 47 16.87 -10.18 -8.21
CA LEU A 47 16.29 -10.48 -6.90
C LEU A 47 16.63 -11.92 -6.55
N ASN A 48 16.97 -12.17 -5.28
CA ASN A 48 17.03 -13.52 -4.77
C ASN A 48 15.61 -14.11 -4.61
N GLU A 49 15.50 -15.42 -4.36
CA GLU A 49 14.19 -16.10 -4.30
C GLU A 49 13.26 -15.53 -3.22
N LYS A 50 13.79 -15.15 -2.05
CA LYS A 50 13.02 -14.55 -0.95
C LYS A 50 12.53 -13.16 -1.29
N GLU A 51 13.34 -12.37 -1.98
CA GLU A 51 12.96 -11.04 -2.45
C GLU A 51 11.89 -11.12 -3.54
N ALA A 52 11.99 -12.12 -4.43
CA ALA A 52 10.98 -12.37 -5.45
C ALA A 52 9.63 -12.80 -4.85
N GLU A 53 9.65 -13.70 -3.86
CA GLU A 53 8.48 -14.12 -3.09
C GLU A 53 7.85 -12.92 -2.38
N LEU A 54 8.65 -12.12 -1.67
CA LEU A 54 8.17 -10.91 -1.00
C LEU A 54 7.53 -9.91 -1.96
N VAL A 55 8.11 -9.69 -3.15
CA VAL A 55 7.52 -8.80 -4.16
C VAL A 55 6.18 -9.35 -4.65
N SER A 56 6.07 -10.67 -4.86
CA SER A 56 4.82 -11.32 -5.24
C SER A 56 3.75 -11.14 -4.16
N ASP A 57 4.08 -11.39 -2.89
CA ASP A 57 3.17 -11.23 -1.75
C ASP A 57 2.70 -9.78 -1.60
N LEU A 58 3.62 -8.82 -1.78
CA LEU A 58 3.29 -7.40 -1.75
C LEU A 58 2.34 -7.00 -2.88
N MET A 59 2.51 -7.55 -4.08
CA MET A 59 1.60 -7.31 -5.20
C MET A 59 0.20 -7.87 -4.91
N ALA A 60 0.11 -9.10 -4.40
CA ALA A 60 -1.16 -9.73 -4.04
C ALA A 60 -1.89 -8.95 -2.92
N SER A 61 -1.16 -8.58 -1.86
CA SER A 61 -1.68 -7.78 -0.74
C SER A 61 -2.17 -6.40 -1.19
N ASN A 62 -1.40 -5.73 -2.06
CA ASN A 62 -1.77 -4.43 -2.61
C ASN A 62 -3.06 -4.50 -3.44
N MET A 63 -3.21 -5.54 -4.26
CA MET A 63 -4.43 -5.76 -5.05
C MET A 63 -5.65 -5.97 -4.15
N TYR A 64 -5.51 -6.77 -3.08
CA TYR A 64 -6.58 -6.98 -2.11
C TYR A 64 -6.97 -5.68 -1.38
N GLN A 65 -5.99 -4.87 -0.98
CA GLN A 65 -6.22 -3.58 -0.34
C GLN A 65 -6.93 -2.60 -1.28
N LEU A 66 -6.55 -2.54 -2.56
CA LEU A 66 -7.26 -1.74 -3.58
C LEU A 66 -8.73 -2.15 -3.71
N MET A 67 -9.04 -3.45 -3.66
CA MET A 67 -10.41 -3.94 -3.68
C MET A 67 -11.20 -3.45 -2.46
N LEU A 68 -10.64 -3.57 -1.26
CA LEU A 68 -11.27 -3.10 -0.02
C LEU A 68 -11.50 -1.59 -0.03
N LEU A 69 -10.54 -0.81 -0.52
CA LEU A 69 -10.66 0.64 -0.59
C LEU A 69 -11.77 1.06 -1.59
N LYS A 70 -11.90 0.38 -2.73
CA LYS A 70 -13.00 0.61 -3.67
C LYS A 70 -14.36 0.35 -3.02
N LEU A 71 -14.49 -0.74 -2.25
CA LEU A 71 -15.70 -1.03 -1.49
C LEU A 71 -15.97 0.03 -0.41
N ALA A 72 -14.92 0.49 0.28
CA ALA A 72 -15.05 1.53 1.30
C ALA A 72 -15.50 2.88 0.71
N VAL A 73 -14.98 3.28 -0.46
CA VAL A 73 -15.48 4.50 -1.14
C VAL A 73 -16.95 4.34 -1.54
N ALA A 74 -17.31 3.19 -2.13
CA ALA A 74 -18.66 2.95 -2.63
C ALA A 74 -19.73 2.92 -1.53
N ASN A 75 -19.37 2.44 -0.33
CA ASN A 75 -20.31 2.27 0.78
C ASN A 75 -20.20 3.37 1.87
N SER A 76 -19.21 4.25 1.79
CA SER A 76 -19.04 5.31 2.79
C SER A 76 -20.09 6.41 2.65
N GLN A 77 -20.78 6.71 3.74
CA GLN A 77 -21.66 7.89 3.85
C GLN A 77 -20.89 9.16 4.23
N SER A 78 -19.75 9.04 4.93
CA SER A 78 -18.91 10.19 5.31
C SER A 78 -18.06 10.67 4.13
N GLN A 79 -18.08 12.00 3.91
CA GLN A 79 -17.24 12.65 2.91
C GLN A 79 -15.76 12.62 3.31
N GLU A 80 -15.46 12.77 4.59
CA GLU A 80 -14.12 12.70 5.16
C GLU A 80 -13.52 11.31 4.92
N LEU A 81 -14.30 10.26 5.17
CA LEU A 81 -13.89 8.89 4.92
C LEU A 81 -13.67 8.64 3.41
N ARG A 82 -14.57 9.11 2.54
CA ARG A 82 -14.36 9.00 1.08
C ARG A 82 -13.07 9.69 0.64
N LYS A 83 -12.78 10.87 1.17
CA LYS A 83 -11.55 11.62 0.86
C LYS A 83 -10.30 10.85 1.33
N ALA A 84 -10.29 10.36 2.57
CA ALA A 84 -9.17 9.60 3.11
C ALA A 84 -8.92 8.31 2.32
N VAL A 85 -9.97 7.54 2.03
CA VAL A 85 -9.89 6.30 1.26
C VAL A 85 -9.43 6.57 -0.18
N THR A 86 -9.89 7.66 -0.80
CA THR A 86 -9.42 8.06 -2.15
C THR A 86 -7.92 8.35 -2.15
N THR A 87 -7.40 9.04 -1.14
CA THR A 87 -5.96 9.26 -0.99
C THR A 87 -5.21 7.93 -0.87
N MET A 88 -5.69 7.01 -0.02
CA MET A 88 -5.09 5.68 0.11
C MET A 88 -5.11 4.91 -1.21
N MET A 89 -6.20 4.97 -1.98
CA MET A 89 -6.28 4.33 -3.29
C MET A 89 -5.18 4.82 -4.24
N VAL A 90 -4.94 6.14 -4.29
CA VAL A 90 -3.88 6.72 -5.13
C VAL A 90 -2.50 6.21 -4.71
N ASP A 91 -2.25 6.08 -3.40
CA ASP A 91 -0.98 5.57 -2.90
C ASP A 91 -0.80 4.08 -3.21
N HIS A 92 -1.85 3.26 -3.09
CA HIS A 92 -1.81 1.85 -3.49
C HIS A 92 -1.64 1.66 -5.00
N GLN A 93 -2.21 2.55 -5.83
CA GLN A 93 -1.96 2.56 -7.28
C GLN A 93 -0.51 2.92 -7.62
N ARG A 94 0.08 3.87 -6.89
CA ARG A 94 1.52 4.19 -7.05
C ARG A 94 2.40 3.03 -6.61
N MET A 95 2.04 2.34 -5.52
CA MET A 95 2.75 1.15 -5.06
C MET A 95 2.66 0.02 -6.09
N ASP A 96 1.49 -0.18 -6.70
CA ASP A 96 1.27 -1.17 -7.77
C ASP A 96 2.22 -0.95 -8.97
N ALA A 97 2.30 0.29 -9.44
CA ALA A 97 3.18 0.67 -10.55
C ALA A 97 4.67 0.44 -10.21
N ARG A 98 5.07 0.71 -8.96
CA ARG A 98 6.44 0.49 -8.49
C ARG A 98 6.77 -1.00 -8.37
N LEU A 99 5.89 -1.80 -7.78
CA LEU A 99 6.06 -3.25 -7.65
C LEU A 99 6.10 -3.92 -9.02
N THR A 100 5.23 -3.51 -9.95
CA THR A 100 5.24 -3.98 -11.34
C THR A 100 6.55 -3.63 -12.04
N THR A 101 7.05 -2.40 -11.85
CA THR A 101 8.35 -1.99 -12.40
C THR A 101 9.48 -2.86 -11.84
N LEU A 102 9.49 -3.11 -10.54
CA LEU A 102 10.48 -3.95 -9.87
C LEU A 102 10.41 -5.40 -10.35
N ALA A 103 9.21 -5.95 -10.48
CA ALA A 103 8.97 -7.29 -10.99
C ALA A 103 9.45 -7.44 -12.44
N ASN A 104 9.21 -6.43 -13.29
CA ASN A 104 9.70 -6.41 -14.67
C ASN A 104 11.24 -6.30 -14.73
N GLN A 105 11.85 -5.44 -13.92
CA GLN A 105 13.31 -5.31 -13.83
C GLN A 105 14.00 -6.61 -13.35
N ALA A 106 13.29 -7.42 -12.57
CA ALA A 106 13.75 -8.69 -12.05
C ALA A 106 13.31 -9.91 -12.90
N ASN A 107 12.69 -9.70 -14.07
CA ASN A 107 12.13 -10.76 -14.92
C ASN A 107 11.16 -11.72 -14.19
N LEU A 108 10.46 -11.24 -13.17
CA LEU A 108 9.40 -12.01 -12.51
C LEU A 108 8.17 -12.18 -13.41
N GLY A 109 8.02 -11.30 -14.42
CA GLY A 109 6.91 -11.30 -15.37
C GLY A 109 6.89 -12.44 -16.40
N THR A 110 7.98 -13.19 -16.58
CA THR A 110 8.08 -14.25 -17.61
C THR A 110 7.89 -15.68 -17.10
N ASN A 111 7.64 -15.88 -15.80
CA ASN A 111 7.26 -17.18 -15.25
C ASN A 111 5.84 -17.11 -14.68
N SER A 112 4.83 -17.36 -15.52
CA SER A 112 3.45 -17.53 -15.04
C SER A 112 3.36 -18.64 -13.97
N GLU A 113 4.21 -19.68 -14.08
CA GLU A 113 4.32 -20.75 -13.08
C GLU A 113 4.73 -20.27 -11.68
N LYS A 114 5.46 -19.15 -11.56
CA LYS A 114 5.83 -18.61 -10.24
C LYS A 114 4.72 -17.75 -9.65
N ARG A 115 3.91 -17.08 -10.48
CA ARG A 115 2.78 -16.28 -9.97
C ARG A 115 1.72 -17.18 -9.34
N ASP A 116 1.42 -18.32 -9.98
CA ASP A 116 0.43 -19.29 -9.50
C ASP A 116 0.94 -20.18 -8.35
N LYS A 117 2.25 -20.20 -8.07
CA LYS A 117 2.82 -20.96 -6.94
C LYS A 117 2.62 -20.27 -5.59
N TYR A 118 2.40 -18.95 -5.59
CA TYR A 118 2.29 -18.12 -4.37
C TYR A 118 0.95 -17.36 -4.26
N THR A 119 -0.06 -17.70 -5.07
CA THR A 119 -1.46 -17.25 -4.94
C THR A 119 -2.38 -18.43 -4.71
#